data_AF-A0A1B9NM27-F1
#
_entry.id   AF-A0A1B9NM27-F1
#
_cell.length_a   1.000
_cell.length_b   1.000
_cell.length_c   1.000
_cell.angle_alpha   90.00
_cell.angle_beta   90.00
_cell.angle_gamma   90.00
#
_symmetry.space_group_name_H-M   'P 1'
#
loop_
_entity.id
_entity.type
_entity.pdbx_description
1 polymer ?
#
loop_
_entity_poly.entity_id
_entity_poly.type
_entity_poly.pdbx_seq_one_letter_code
_entity_poly.pdbx_strand_id
1 'polypeptide(L)'
;MQKVYVLYYIRDITIAAENKKRIGTYSSYKLAKEAENRVKDLTGFIDYPNEFYIDEYVIDKDYWADGFKAMQKVYVLYHIRDIIIADENEKRIGTYTSYKLAQEAKNRVKDRPGFIDYPDDFYISEYVIDKDYWVDGFKEKQKVYFLYHIRYEDTDDEDVKIVGIYSSAKQAKLAIERVKNKPGFINFPDGFQIIKGVLNRDGWCEGFIK
;
A
#
# COMPACT_ATOMS: atom_id res chain seq x y z
N MET A 1 -14.92 38.73 -5.91
CA MET A 1 -15.96 37.68 -6.11
C MET A 1 -16.35 37.12 -4.77
N GLN A 2 -17.65 36.95 -4.51
CA GLN A 2 -18.14 36.40 -3.26
C GLN A 2 -17.82 34.90 -3.19
N LYS A 3 -17.36 34.45 -2.03
CA LYS A 3 -17.00 33.05 -1.78
C LYS A 3 -17.99 32.42 -0.80
N VAL A 4 -18.14 31.10 -0.91
CA VAL A 4 -18.83 30.25 0.06
C VAL A 4 -17.95 29.06 0.41
N TYR A 5 -18.16 28.51 1.59
CA TYR A 5 -17.40 27.41 2.15
C TYR A 5 -18.37 26.26 2.38
N VAL A 6 -18.17 25.12 1.72
CA VAL A 6 -19.06 23.97 1.82
C VAL A 6 -18.40 22.91 2.69
N LEU A 7 -19.05 22.61 3.82
CA LEU A 7 -18.61 21.55 4.74
C LEU A 7 -19.18 20.20 4.29
N TYR A 8 -18.31 19.22 4.14
CA TYR A 8 -18.64 17.84 3.83
C TYR A 8 -18.12 16.89 4.92
N TYR A 9 -18.78 15.75 5.05
CA TYR A 9 -18.28 14.56 5.74
C TYR A 9 -18.12 13.42 4.72
N ILE A 10 -16.97 12.75 4.69
CA ILE A 10 -16.65 11.74 3.66
C ILE A 10 -16.05 10.49 4.32
N ARG A 11 -16.80 9.38 4.39
CA ARG A 11 -16.37 8.17 5.13
C ARG A 11 -15.53 7.17 4.31
N ASP A 12 -15.61 7.22 2.98
CA ASP A 12 -14.81 6.38 2.09
C ASP A 12 -14.88 6.92 0.65
N ILE A 13 -13.73 7.24 0.05
CA ILE A 13 -13.64 7.76 -1.34
C ILE A 13 -13.86 6.61 -2.36
N THR A 14 -13.76 5.35 -1.94
CA THR A 14 -13.74 4.20 -2.86
C THR A 14 -15.13 3.68 -3.25
N ILE A 15 -16.18 4.01 -2.49
CA ILE A 15 -17.54 3.53 -2.75
C ILE A 15 -18.50 4.73 -2.84
N ALA A 16 -18.71 5.21 -4.08
CA ALA A 16 -19.82 6.01 -4.59
C ALA A 16 -20.36 7.22 -3.77
N ALA A 17 -21.20 8.04 -4.41
CA ALA A 17 -21.74 9.30 -3.90
C ALA A 17 -22.49 9.21 -2.55
N GLU A 18 -22.77 8.01 -2.05
CA GLU A 18 -23.52 7.78 -0.80
C GLU A 18 -22.72 8.14 0.47
N ASN A 19 -21.39 8.09 0.41
CA ASN A 19 -20.51 8.35 1.55
C ASN A 19 -20.09 9.82 1.73
N LYS A 20 -20.50 10.72 0.82
CA LYS A 20 -20.29 12.17 0.94
C LYS A 20 -21.58 12.85 1.42
N LYS A 21 -21.58 13.37 2.65
CA LYS A 21 -22.70 14.16 3.20
C LYS A 21 -22.33 15.63 3.21
N ARG A 22 -23.12 16.49 2.55
CA ARG A 22 -23.00 17.94 2.72
C ARG A 22 -23.64 18.34 4.03
N ILE A 23 -22.86 18.91 4.93
CA ILE A 23 -23.33 19.40 6.23
C ILE A 23 -23.94 20.79 6.09
N GLY A 24 -23.30 21.68 5.31
CA GLY A 24 -23.82 23.01 5.06
C GLY A 24 -22.94 23.86 4.14
N THR A 25 -23.45 25.04 3.80
CA THR A 25 -22.77 26.05 2.98
C THR A 25 -22.74 27.35 3.76
N TYR A 26 -21.56 27.93 3.92
CA TYR A 26 -21.30 29.03 4.84
C TYR A 26 -20.64 30.20 4.12
N SER A 27 -20.92 31.43 4.56
CA SER A 27 -20.35 32.65 3.98
C SER A 27 -18.89 32.90 4.40
N SER A 28 -18.35 32.13 5.35
CA SER A 28 -16.95 32.20 5.76
C SER A 28 -16.43 30.85 6.26
N TYR A 29 -15.11 30.66 6.16
CA TYR A 29 -14.43 29.47 6.67
C TYR A 29 -14.67 29.28 8.19
N LYS A 30 -14.67 30.38 8.95
CA LYS A 30 -14.93 30.36 10.40
C LYS A 30 -16.29 29.73 10.71
N LEU A 31 -17.35 30.14 10.00
CA LEU A 31 -18.69 29.58 10.20
C LEU A 31 -18.77 28.09 9.82
N ALA A 32 -18.04 27.67 8.79
CA ALA A 32 -17.93 26.25 8.43
C ALA A 32 -17.24 25.45 9.54
N LYS A 33 -16.15 25.97 10.13
CA LYS A 33 -15.45 25.30 11.23
C LYS A 33 -16.26 25.25 12.52
N GLU A 34 -17.01 26.31 12.82
CA GLU A 34 -17.98 26.30 13.92
C GLU A 34 -19.07 25.26 13.69
N ALA A 35 -19.49 25.04 12.44
CA ALA A 35 -20.46 23.99 12.11
C ALA A 35 -19.90 22.58 12.31
N GLU A 36 -18.67 22.33 11.90
CA GLU A 36 -17.97 21.07 12.16
C GLU A 36 -17.97 20.75 13.67
N ASN A 37 -17.62 21.72 14.52
CA ASN A 37 -17.63 21.55 15.97
C ASN A 37 -19.02 21.24 16.55
N ARG A 38 -20.10 21.72 15.92
CA ARG A 38 -21.48 21.41 16.35
C ARG A 38 -21.90 19.98 16.00
N VAL A 39 -21.32 19.38 14.97
CA VAL A 39 -21.79 18.08 14.45
C VAL A 39 -20.83 16.92 14.69
N LYS A 40 -19.54 17.16 14.93
CA LYS A 40 -18.51 16.12 15.03
C LYS A 40 -18.79 15.05 16.08
N ASP A 41 -19.52 15.39 17.14
CA ASP A 41 -19.83 14.50 18.27
C ASP A 41 -21.19 13.79 18.11
N LEU A 42 -21.90 13.99 17.00
CA LEU A 42 -23.16 13.29 16.72
C LEU A 42 -22.90 11.82 16.33
N THR A 43 -23.86 10.95 16.64
CA THR A 43 -23.82 9.52 16.28
C THR A 43 -23.51 9.33 14.79
N GLY A 44 -22.54 8.47 14.48
CA GLY A 44 -22.05 8.20 13.12
C GLY A 44 -20.93 9.12 12.66
N PHE A 45 -20.89 10.39 13.10
CA PHE A 45 -19.75 11.28 12.85
C PHE A 45 -18.64 11.11 13.88
N ILE A 46 -19.01 10.84 15.14
CA ILE A 46 -18.08 10.63 16.25
C ILE A 46 -17.12 9.44 16.04
N ASP A 47 -17.53 8.46 15.23
CA ASP A 47 -16.73 7.28 14.93
C ASP A 47 -15.50 7.63 14.06
N TYR A 48 -15.58 8.72 13.27
CA TYR A 48 -14.52 9.19 12.38
C TYR A 48 -14.45 10.73 12.38
N PRO A 49 -13.97 11.35 13.47
CA PRO A 49 -14.06 12.79 13.67
C PRO A 49 -13.13 13.61 12.74
N ASN A 50 -12.20 12.96 12.03
CA ASN A 50 -11.25 13.59 11.12
C ASN A 50 -11.73 13.64 9.66
N GLU A 51 -12.91 13.09 9.36
CA GLU A 51 -13.43 12.95 7.99
C GLU A 51 -14.27 14.13 7.52
N PHE A 52 -14.01 15.32 8.07
CA PHE A 52 -14.66 16.57 7.67
C PHE A 52 -13.76 17.40 6.76
N TYR A 53 -14.34 17.90 5.67
CA TYR A 53 -13.64 18.66 4.64
C TYR A 53 -14.39 19.96 4.35
N ILE A 54 -13.66 21.08 4.27
CA ILE A 54 -14.23 22.38 3.90
C ILE A 54 -13.67 22.78 2.54
N ASP A 55 -14.52 22.77 1.54
CA ASP A 55 -14.19 23.22 0.19
C ASP A 55 -14.58 24.70 0.00
N GLU A 56 -13.77 25.47 -0.71
CA GLU A 56 -14.06 26.86 -1.09
C GLU A 56 -14.65 26.93 -2.51
N TYR A 57 -15.80 27.59 -2.65
CA TYR A 57 -16.45 27.86 -3.92
C TYR A 57 -16.67 29.36 -4.14
N VAL A 58 -16.59 29.79 -5.39
CA VAL A 58 -16.92 31.14 -5.85
C VAL A 58 -18.38 31.12 -6.33
N ILE A 59 -19.16 32.11 -5.89
CA ILE A 59 -20.54 32.29 -6.32
C ILE A 59 -20.57 32.62 -7.83
N ASP A 60 -21.59 32.10 -8.53
CA ASP A 60 -21.81 32.29 -9.97
C ASP A 60 -20.66 31.77 -10.86
N LYS A 61 -19.93 30.76 -10.38
CA LYS A 61 -18.89 30.05 -11.14
C LYS A 61 -19.32 28.63 -11.44
N ASP A 62 -19.24 28.23 -12.70
CA ASP A 62 -19.41 26.84 -13.12
C ASP A 62 -18.13 26.03 -12.85
N TYR A 63 -18.23 25.00 -11.99
CA TYR A 63 -17.09 24.14 -11.62
C TYR A 63 -16.95 22.89 -12.50
N TRP A 64 -17.98 22.57 -13.27
CA TRP A 64 -18.00 21.47 -14.25
C TRP A 64 -18.27 22.00 -15.66
N ALA A 65 -17.59 23.08 -16.04
CA ALA A 65 -17.80 23.75 -17.33
C ALA A 65 -17.55 22.82 -18.54
N ASP A 66 -16.70 21.80 -18.38
CA ASP A 66 -16.39 20.81 -19.41
C ASP A 66 -17.33 19.57 -19.40
N GLY A 67 -18.35 19.56 -18.53
CA GLY A 67 -19.32 18.46 -18.39
C GLY A 67 -18.81 17.26 -17.57
N PHE A 68 -19.66 16.23 -17.44
CA PHE A 68 -19.34 14.99 -16.72
C PHE A 68 -18.50 14.04 -17.59
N LYS A 69 -17.23 13.84 -17.22
CA LYS A 69 -16.41 12.77 -17.80
C LYS A 69 -16.59 11.51 -16.96
N ALA A 70 -17.36 10.55 -17.46
CA ALA A 70 -17.46 9.24 -16.84
C ALA A 70 -16.05 8.62 -16.75
N MET A 71 -15.70 8.06 -15.60
CA MET A 71 -14.47 7.27 -15.48
C MET A 71 -14.55 6.11 -16.47
N GLN A 72 -13.80 6.21 -17.56
CA GLN A 72 -13.68 5.13 -18.52
C GLN A 72 -12.70 4.10 -17.97
N LYS A 73 -13.13 2.85 -17.95
CA LYS A 73 -12.35 1.73 -17.45
C LYS A 73 -12.07 0.76 -18.58
N VAL A 74 -10.92 0.10 -18.49
CA VAL A 74 -10.55 -1.05 -19.30
C VAL A 74 -10.17 -2.21 -18.39
N TYR A 75 -10.34 -3.42 -18.90
CA TYR A 75 -10.08 -4.68 -18.22
C TYR A 75 -9.00 -5.41 -19.00
N VAL A 76 -7.82 -5.55 -18.40
CA VAL A 76 -6.67 -6.19 -19.05
C VAL A 76 -6.59 -7.63 -18.55
N LEU A 77 -6.63 -8.58 -19.48
CA LEU A 77 -6.49 -10.00 -19.22
C LEU A 77 -5.02 -10.40 -19.35
N TYR A 78 -4.49 -11.01 -18.30
CA TYR A 78 -3.15 -11.56 -18.21
C TYR A 78 -3.21 -13.07 -17.97
N HIS A 79 -2.17 -13.76 -18.42
CA HIS A 79 -1.78 -15.08 -17.94
C HIS A 79 -0.40 -14.97 -17.31
N ILE A 80 -0.27 -15.29 -16.02
CA ILE A 80 0.95 -15.05 -15.24
C ILE A 80 1.36 -16.37 -14.58
N ARG A 81 2.45 -16.97 -15.07
CA ARG A 81 3.01 -18.19 -14.47
C ARG A 81 3.95 -17.87 -13.31
N ASP A 82 3.98 -18.74 -12.31
CA ASP A 82 4.61 -18.51 -11.01
C ASP A 82 6.10 -18.06 -11.04
N ILE A 83 6.45 -17.26 -10.03
CA ILE A 83 7.48 -16.20 -10.01
C ILE A 83 8.89 -16.72 -9.68
N ILE A 84 9.54 -17.44 -10.59
CA ILE A 84 11.00 -17.69 -10.44
C ILE A 84 11.84 -16.73 -11.29
N ILE A 85 11.32 -16.21 -12.40
CA ILE A 85 12.04 -15.23 -13.24
C ILE A 85 11.01 -14.23 -13.80
N ALA A 86 11.03 -13.01 -13.24
CA ALA A 86 9.86 -12.13 -13.15
C ALA A 86 9.38 -11.47 -14.46
N ASP A 87 10.17 -11.41 -15.53
CA ASP A 87 9.79 -10.63 -16.72
C ASP A 87 9.31 -11.46 -17.92
N GLU A 88 9.54 -12.79 -17.94
CA GLU A 88 9.23 -13.60 -19.13
C GLU A 88 7.90 -14.37 -19.05
N ASN A 89 7.28 -14.42 -17.88
CA ASN A 89 6.12 -15.28 -17.59
C ASN A 89 4.77 -14.57 -17.53
N GLU A 90 4.74 -13.25 -17.68
CA GLU A 90 3.50 -12.51 -17.90
C GLU A 90 3.19 -12.45 -19.41
N LYS A 91 1.98 -12.90 -19.78
CA LYS A 91 1.44 -12.74 -21.13
C LYS A 91 0.15 -11.94 -21.04
N ARG A 92 0.20 -10.68 -21.50
CA ARG A 92 -1.01 -9.90 -21.74
C ARG A 92 -1.76 -10.49 -22.93
N ILE A 93 -2.98 -10.96 -22.69
CA ILE A 93 -3.84 -11.58 -23.72
C ILE A 93 -4.65 -10.51 -24.45
N GLY A 94 -5.14 -9.49 -23.75
CA GLY A 94 -5.85 -8.38 -24.37
C GLY A 94 -6.41 -7.37 -23.39
N THR A 95 -6.87 -6.24 -23.92
CA THR A 95 -7.49 -5.14 -23.18
C THR A 95 -8.92 -4.97 -23.68
N TYR A 96 -9.89 -4.95 -22.74
CA TYR A 96 -11.31 -5.01 -23.06
C TYR A 96 -12.08 -3.87 -22.38
N THR A 97 -13.18 -3.44 -23.00
CA THR A 97 -14.04 -2.36 -22.46
C THR A 97 -14.96 -2.82 -21.34
N SER A 98 -15.03 -4.12 -21.07
CA SER A 98 -15.80 -4.66 -19.93
C SER A 98 -15.19 -5.94 -19.38
N TYR A 99 -15.45 -6.20 -18.10
CA TYR A 99 -15.04 -7.44 -17.44
C TYR A 99 -15.61 -8.68 -18.14
N LYS A 100 -16.88 -8.61 -18.60
CA LYS A 100 -17.53 -9.69 -19.34
C LYS A 100 -16.76 -10.06 -20.62
N LEU A 101 -16.34 -9.06 -21.40
CA LEU A 101 -15.55 -9.30 -22.62
C LEU A 101 -14.18 -9.93 -22.32
N ALA A 102 -13.55 -9.53 -21.22
CA ALA A 102 -12.30 -10.15 -20.75
C ALA A 102 -12.51 -11.62 -20.32
N GLN A 103 -13.62 -11.94 -19.65
CA GLN A 103 -13.98 -13.31 -19.31
C GLN A 103 -14.30 -14.17 -20.54
N GLU A 104 -15.03 -13.62 -21.52
CA GLU A 104 -15.24 -14.28 -22.79
C GLU A 104 -13.91 -14.54 -23.51
N ALA A 105 -12.94 -13.62 -23.40
CA ALA A 105 -11.60 -13.82 -23.94
C ALA A 105 -10.85 -14.95 -23.25
N LYS A 106 -10.90 -15.04 -21.90
CA LYS A 106 -10.35 -16.17 -21.15
C LYS A 106 -10.92 -17.49 -21.68
N ASN A 107 -12.23 -17.57 -21.86
CA ASN A 107 -12.90 -18.77 -22.38
C ASN A 107 -12.45 -19.15 -23.80
N ARG A 108 -12.08 -18.19 -24.65
CA ARG A 108 -11.57 -18.45 -26.01
C ARG A 108 -10.15 -19.01 -26.04
N VAL A 109 -9.35 -18.78 -25.00
CA VAL A 109 -7.90 -19.10 -25.01
C VAL A 109 -7.50 -20.16 -24.00
N LYS A 110 -8.30 -20.42 -22.97
CA LYS A 110 -7.97 -21.34 -21.85
C LYS A 110 -7.54 -22.74 -22.29
N ASP A 111 -8.06 -23.25 -23.41
CA ASP A 111 -7.79 -24.61 -23.88
C ASP A 111 -6.64 -24.66 -24.92
N ARG A 112 -5.96 -23.53 -25.19
CA ARG A 112 -4.82 -23.50 -26.12
C ARG A 112 -3.55 -24.05 -25.45
N PRO A 113 -2.62 -24.64 -26.23
CA PRO A 113 -1.34 -25.11 -25.71
C PRO A 113 -0.60 -24.05 -24.88
N GLY A 114 -0.05 -24.43 -23.73
CA GLY A 114 0.63 -23.55 -22.79
C GLY A 114 -0.30 -22.84 -21.79
N PHE A 115 -1.55 -22.55 -22.15
CA PHE A 115 -2.55 -22.01 -21.21
C PHE A 115 -3.31 -23.12 -20.49
N ILE A 116 -3.60 -24.23 -21.19
CA ILE A 116 -4.31 -25.38 -20.62
C ILE A 116 -3.54 -26.05 -19.48
N ASP A 117 -2.21 -25.92 -19.48
CA ASP A 117 -1.32 -26.47 -18.45
C ASP A 117 -1.41 -25.67 -17.13
N TYR A 118 -1.94 -24.44 -17.18
CA TYR A 118 -2.04 -23.48 -16.08
C TYR A 118 -3.39 -22.75 -16.11
N PRO A 119 -4.52 -23.46 -15.89
CA PRO A 119 -5.86 -22.92 -16.09
C PRO A 119 -6.27 -21.85 -15.05
N ASP A 120 -5.59 -21.83 -13.90
CA ASP A 120 -5.87 -20.92 -12.79
C ASP A 120 -5.07 -19.60 -12.86
N ASP A 121 -4.04 -19.55 -13.72
CA ASP A 121 -3.08 -18.44 -13.83
C ASP A 121 -3.61 -17.25 -14.66
N PHE A 122 -4.93 -17.14 -14.83
CA PHE A 122 -5.56 -16.03 -15.55
C PHE A 122 -6.05 -14.94 -14.60
N TYR A 123 -5.60 -13.71 -14.85
CA TYR A 123 -5.94 -12.54 -14.04
C TYR A 123 -6.57 -11.45 -14.90
N ILE A 124 -7.64 -10.83 -14.41
CA ILE A 124 -8.24 -9.65 -15.03
C ILE A 124 -8.04 -8.47 -14.08
N SER A 125 -7.27 -7.49 -14.55
CA SER A 125 -7.00 -6.26 -13.81
C SER A 125 -7.80 -5.10 -14.42
N GLU A 126 -8.39 -4.28 -13.56
CA GLU A 126 -9.13 -3.07 -13.95
C GLU A 126 -8.21 -1.85 -13.97
N TYR A 127 -8.26 -1.07 -15.05
CA TYR A 127 -7.52 0.18 -15.20
C TYR A 127 -8.47 1.31 -15.61
N VAL A 128 -8.23 2.51 -15.08
CA VAL A 128 -8.89 3.76 -15.47
C VAL A 128 -8.07 4.38 -16.60
N ILE A 129 -8.73 4.76 -17.68
CA ILE A 129 -8.11 5.45 -18.81
C ILE A 129 -7.58 6.82 -18.34
N ASP A 130 -6.42 7.23 -18.86
CA ASP A 130 -5.73 8.49 -18.54
C ASP A 130 -5.31 8.66 -17.08
N LYS A 131 -5.19 7.54 -16.35
CA LYS A 131 -4.60 7.52 -15.01
C LYS A 131 -3.16 7.02 -15.08
N ASP A 132 -2.25 7.77 -14.46
CA ASP A 132 -0.89 7.32 -14.23
C ASP A 132 -0.82 6.35 -13.04
N TYR A 133 -0.41 5.11 -13.30
CA TYR A 133 -0.35 4.05 -12.26
C TYR A 133 1.00 3.95 -11.56
N TRP A 134 2.04 4.57 -12.12
CA TRP A 134 3.41 4.44 -11.66
C TRP A 134 4.04 5.80 -11.34
N VAL A 135 3.28 6.63 -10.61
CA VAL A 135 3.64 8.02 -10.29
C VAL A 135 4.84 8.16 -9.36
N ASP A 136 5.10 7.14 -8.52
CA ASP A 136 6.18 7.15 -7.53
C ASP A 136 7.51 6.56 -8.06
N GLY A 137 7.55 6.08 -9.31
CA GLY A 137 8.70 5.38 -9.87
C GLY A 137 9.05 4.05 -9.16
N PHE A 138 10.27 3.55 -9.39
CA PHE A 138 10.75 2.32 -8.74
C PHE A 138 10.98 2.60 -7.24
N LYS A 139 10.07 2.16 -6.36
CA LYS A 139 10.34 2.16 -4.92
C LYS A 139 11.40 1.11 -4.60
N GLU A 140 12.59 1.54 -4.15
CA GLU A 140 13.58 0.62 -3.61
C GLU A 140 12.97 -0.17 -2.44
N LYS A 141 13.21 -1.49 -2.42
CA LYS A 141 12.78 -2.35 -1.31
C LYS A 141 13.31 -1.79 0.01
N GLN A 142 12.42 -1.53 0.96
CA GLN A 142 12.80 -1.02 2.28
C GLN A 142 13.68 -2.04 3.00
N LYS A 143 14.84 -1.59 3.50
CA LYS A 143 15.86 -2.44 4.13
C LYS A 143 15.76 -2.30 5.65
N VAL A 144 15.95 -3.41 6.35
CA VAL A 144 16.11 -3.46 7.81
C VAL A 144 17.45 -4.10 8.16
N TYR A 145 17.94 -3.85 9.37
CA TYR A 145 19.23 -4.32 9.85
C TYR A 145 19.05 -4.98 11.20
N PHE A 146 19.17 -6.30 11.23
CA PHE A 146 19.13 -7.11 12.44
C PHE A 146 20.50 -7.02 13.10
N LEU A 147 20.53 -6.67 14.40
CA LEU A 147 21.72 -6.76 15.21
C LEU A 147 21.62 -8.01 16.09
N TYR A 148 22.52 -8.94 15.87
CA TYR A 148 22.70 -10.12 16.70
C TYR A 148 23.96 -9.98 17.56
N HIS A 149 23.98 -10.69 18.68
CA HIS A 149 25.18 -11.04 19.41
C HIS A 149 25.26 -12.56 19.47
N ILE A 150 26.33 -13.12 18.91
CA ILE A 150 26.54 -14.57 18.74
C ILE A 150 27.76 -14.96 19.57
N ARG A 151 27.59 -16.01 20.38
CA ARG A 151 28.69 -16.64 21.11
C ARG A 151 28.86 -18.05 20.59
N TYR A 152 30.07 -18.37 20.14
CA TYR A 152 30.48 -19.71 19.80
C TYR A 152 31.03 -20.35 21.08
N GLU A 153 30.36 -21.37 21.59
CA GLU A 153 30.88 -22.17 22.69
C GLU A 153 31.81 -23.27 22.10
N ASP A 154 32.65 -23.94 22.91
CA ASP A 154 33.57 -25.00 22.43
C ASP A 154 32.83 -26.28 21.95
N THR A 155 31.50 -26.22 21.84
CA THR A 155 30.61 -27.24 21.30
C THR A 155 29.99 -26.72 19.99
N ASP A 156 29.33 -27.57 19.19
CA ASP A 156 28.60 -27.14 17.98
C ASP A 156 27.35 -26.26 18.30
N ASP A 157 27.24 -25.72 19.51
CA ASP A 157 26.12 -24.90 19.96
C ASP A 157 26.47 -23.40 19.90
N GLU A 158 25.60 -22.62 19.24
CA GLU A 158 25.69 -21.16 19.21
C GLU A 158 24.65 -20.54 20.16
N ASP A 159 25.08 -19.62 21.04
CA ASP A 159 24.14 -18.75 21.76
C ASP A 159 23.92 -17.47 20.96
N VAL A 160 22.80 -17.44 20.22
CA VAL A 160 22.40 -16.31 19.38
C VAL A 160 21.36 -15.45 20.08
N LYS A 161 21.65 -14.17 20.31
CA LYS A 161 20.71 -13.19 20.86
C LYS A 161 20.43 -12.06 19.88
N ILE A 162 19.16 -11.80 19.61
CA ILE A 162 18.76 -10.58 18.90
C ILE A 162 18.83 -9.38 19.86
N VAL A 163 19.64 -8.38 19.49
CA VAL A 163 19.77 -7.13 20.24
C VAL A 163 18.72 -6.12 19.78
N GLY A 164 18.40 -6.11 18.49
CA GLY A 164 17.35 -5.28 17.92
C GLY A 164 17.29 -5.27 16.40
N ILE A 165 16.27 -4.63 15.85
CA ILE A 165 16.06 -4.44 14.41
C ILE A 165 16.01 -2.94 14.12
N TYR A 166 16.81 -2.49 13.15
CA TYR A 166 17.01 -1.06 12.89
C TYR A 166 16.75 -0.70 11.43
N SER A 167 16.31 0.54 11.20
CA SER A 167 16.07 1.08 9.85
C SER A 167 17.34 1.40 9.06
N SER A 168 18.52 1.39 9.72
CA SER A 168 19.81 1.59 9.04
C SER A 168 20.96 0.90 9.76
N ALA A 169 22.02 0.57 9.01
CA ALA A 169 23.27 0.06 9.58
C ALA A 169 23.90 1.03 10.59
N LYS A 170 23.75 2.35 10.38
CA LYS A 170 24.23 3.37 11.32
C LYS A 170 23.51 3.26 12.67
N GLN A 171 22.19 3.07 12.66
CA GLN A 171 21.41 2.90 13.88
C GLN A 171 21.76 1.59 14.61
N ALA A 172 22.01 0.50 13.87
CA ALA A 172 22.50 -0.75 14.44
C ALA A 172 23.90 -0.58 15.09
N LYS A 173 24.83 0.13 14.45
CA LYS A 173 26.14 0.45 15.03
C LYS A 173 26.03 1.29 16.31
N LEU A 174 25.16 2.30 16.32
CA LEU A 174 24.88 3.07 17.54
C LEU A 174 24.29 2.20 18.65
N ALA A 175 23.54 1.15 18.31
CA ALA A 175 23.03 0.21 19.30
C ALA A 175 24.14 -0.63 19.94
N ILE A 176 25.14 -1.08 19.16
CA ILE A 176 26.34 -1.75 19.69
C ILE A 176 26.99 -0.87 20.77
N GLU A 177 27.23 0.40 20.46
CA GLU A 177 27.86 1.34 21.42
C GLU A 177 27.07 1.46 22.74
N ARG A 178 25.73 1.40 22.70
CA ARG A 178 24.88 1.44 23.90
C ARG A 178 24.94 0.18 24.75
N VAL A 179 25.28 -0.97 24.17
CA VAL A 179 25.17 -2.27 24.86
C VAL A 179 26.50 -2.98 25.08
N LYS A 180 27.57 -2.64 24.35
CA LYS A 180 28.85 -3.36 24.36
C LYS A 180 29.50 -3.49 25.74
N ASN A 181 29.23 -2.56 26.66
CA ASN A 181 29.77 -2.57 28.03
C ASN A 181 28.83 -3.21 29.06
N LYS A 182 27.68 -3.73 28.65
CA LYS A 182 26.75 -4.40 29.58
C LYS A 182 27.22 -5.82 29.89
N PRO A 183 26.85 -6.39 31.07
CA PRO A 183 27.14 -7.78 31.41
C PRO A 183 26.66 -8.74 30.30
N GLY A 184 27.47 -9.75 30.01
CA GLY A 184 27.24 -10.71 28.92
C GLY A 184 27.82 -10.28 27.57
N PHE A 185 27.74 -9.00 27.21
CA PHE A 185 28.31 -8.49 25.95
C PHE A 185 29.79 -8.09 26.06
N ILE A 186 30.17 -7.51 27.21
CA ILE A 186 31.55 -7.02 27.44
C ILE A 186 32.61 -8.13 27.38
N ASN A 187 32.22 -9.37 27.69
CA ASN A 187 33.10 -10.54 27.67
C ASN A 187 33.35 -11.06 26.25
N PHE A 188 32.52 -10.65 25.27
CA PHE A 188 32.54 -11.13 23.90
C PHE A 188 32.34 -9.95 22.93
N PRO A 189 33.29 -8.98 22.89
CA PRO A 189 33.12 -7.74 22.14
C PRO A 189 32.98 -7.96 20.62
N ASP A 190 33.53 -9.06 20.10
CA ASP A 190 33.51 -9.40 18.68
C ASP A 190 32.26 -10.19 18.26
N GLY A 191 31.36 -10.52 19.21
CA GLY A 191 30.16 -11.31 18.95
C GLY A 191 29.05 -10.56 18.18
N PHE A 192 29.18 -9.26 17.96
CA PHE A 192 28.13 -8.47 17.29
C PHE A 192 28.12 -8.68 15.76
N GLN A 193 26.97 -9.07 15.22
CA GLN A 193 26.76 -9.20 13.78
C GLN A 193 25.57 -8.37 13.32
N ILE A 194 25.74 -7.61 12.22
CA ILE A 194 24.65 -6.86 11.59
C ILE A 194 24.28 -7.54 10.28
N ILE A 195 23.07 -8.08 10.21
CA ILE A 195 22.55 -8.76 9.03
C ILE A 195 21.48 -7.88 8.38
N LYS A 196 21.59 -7.70 7.06
CA LYS A 196 20.65 -6.91 6.28
C LYS A 196 19.47 -7.77 5.83
N GLY A 197 18.26 -7.31 6.13
CA GLY A 197 17.01 -7.88 5.64
C GLY A 197 16.24 -6.92 4.74
N VAL A 198 15.22 -7.45 4.08
CA VAL A 198 14.24 -6.68 3.32
C VAL A 198 12.92 -6.74 4.07
N LEU A 199 12.30 -5.58 4.31
CA LEU A 199 11.01 -5.49 4.98
C LEU A 199 9.91 -6.11 4.10
N ASN A 200 8.93 -6.78 4.73
CA ASN A 200 7.80 -7.45 4.06
C ASN A 200 8.22 -8.47 3.00
N ARG A 201 9.33 -9.17 3.26
CA ARG A 201 9.78 -10.30 2.46
C ARG A 201 9.94 -11.51 3.38
N ASP A 202 9.34 -12.62 3.00
CA ASP A 202 9.53 -13.89 3.70
C ASP A 202 10.98 -14.38 3.51
N GLY A 203 11.54 -14.93 4.58
CA GLY A 203 12.91 -15.43 4.62
C GLY A 203 13.00 -16.84 4.02
N TRP A 204 13.13 -17.83 4.88
CA TRP A 204 13.17 -19.23 4.48
C TRP A 204 11.74 -19.79 4.37
N CYS A 205 11.36 -20.22 3.17
CA CYS A 205 10.02 -20.73 2.85
C CYS A 205 10.02 -22.18 2.35
N GLU A 206 11.20 -22.78 2.18
CA GLU A 206 11.37 -24.08 1.51
C GLU A 206 11.01 -25.28 2.42
N GLY A 207 10.96 -25.08 3.74
CA GLY A 207 10.68 -26.14 4.72
C GLY A 207 11.84 -27.12 4.89
N PHE A 208 11.79 -27.93 5.96
CA PHE A 208 12.81 -28.94 6.19
C PHE A 208 12.64 -30.10 5.21
N ILE A 209 13.71 -30.45 4.49
CA ILE A 209 13.76 -31.67 3.69
C ILE A 209 13.90 -32.86 4.64
N LYS A 210 13.13 -33.92 4.39
CA LYS A 210 13.12 -35.16 5.17
C LYS A 210 13.93 -36.25 4.49
#